data_AF-A0A845C911-F1
#
_entry.id   AF-A0A845C911-F1
#
_cell.length_a   1.000
_cell.length_b   1.000
_cell.length_c   1.000
_cell.angle_alpha   90.00
_cell.angle_beta   90.00
_cell.angle_gamma   90.00
#
_symmetry.space_group_name_H-M   'P 1'
#
loop_
_entity.id
_entity.type
_entity.pdbx_description
1 polymer ?
#
loop_
_entity_poly.entity_id
_entity_poly.type
_entity_poly.pdbx_seq_one_letter_code
_entity_poly.pdbx_strand_id
1 'polypeptide(L)'
;MPYKDPEKGRQKERERHRKRAAARRAQGLCVKCGKHPPTQDRSLCEACGERGRAAERERYARRKAAGDPYGGRNPESRRRMARERNRKRRRERKEAGLCTNCGARPPVQDGTVCEACREARRAEERKLYAERRAKGLCGRCGGPTFAGAAQCGPCAALEEGRAPKKNAASRKRYADRRAKRLCVDCARPAGFAARCEPCARRSWHSSGEHKGMPLYPPRYTVVELATGAEHGPWDSWEEVAMCLAFEKLSRDEVEILEDTSVMTRYASW
;
A
#
# COMPACT_ATOMS: atom_id res chain seq x y z
N MET A 1 -60.52 10.32 -19.44
CA MET A 1 -59.89 10.45 -20.77
C MET A 1 -58.38 10.37 -20.62
N PRO A 2 -57.70 9.46 -21.34
CA PRO A 2 -56.23 9.45 -21.38
C PRO A 2 -55.70 10.77 -21.96
N TYR A 3 -54.60 11.28 -21.42
CA TYR A 3 -53.94 12.47 -21.98
C TYR A 3 -53.36 12.14 -23.35
N LYS A 4 -53.44 13.07 -24.32
CA LYS A 4 -52.80 12.94 -25.64
C LYS A 4 -51.29 12.68 -25.55
N ASP A 5 -50.64 13.22 -24.54
CA ASP A 5 -49.22 12.99 -24.22
C ASP A 5 -49.12 12.30 -22.83
N PRO A 6 -48.67 11.04 -22.78
CA PRO A 6 -48.53 10.29 -21.54
C PRO A 6 -47.58 10.94 -20.52
N GLU A 7 -46.52 11.63 -20.95
CA GLU A 7 -45.56 12.27 -20.04
C GLU A 7 -46.16 13.50 -19.38
N LYS A 8 -46.80 14.36 -20.17
CA LYS A 8 -47.55 15.51 -19.63
C LYS A 8 -48.65 15.06 -18.68
N GLY A 9 -49.33 13.95 -18.98
CA GLY A 9 -50.29 13.34 -18.08
C GLY A 9 -49.68 12.94 -16.72
N ARG A 10 -48.56 12.20 -16.75
CA ARG A 10 -47.80 11.81 -15.54
C ARG A 10 -47.34 13.03 -14.73
N GLN A 11 -46.87 14.09 -15.41
CA GLN A 11 -46.42 15.32 -14.74
C GLN A 11 -47.58 16.04 -14.05
N LYS A 12 -48.72 16.21 -14.72
CA LYS A 12 -49.93 16.81 -14.14
C LYS A 12 -50.46 16.02 -12.96
N GLU A 13 -50.44 14.68 -13.03
CA GLU A 13 -50.87 13.83 -11.92
C GLU A 13 -49.94 13.96 -10.69
N ARG A 14 -48.62 13.98 -10.91
CA ARG A 14 -47.62 14.23 -9.85
C ARG A 14 -47.84 15.58 -9.20
N GLU A 15 -48.11 16.62 -9.99
CA GLU A 15 -48.39 17.96 -9.48
C GLU A 15 -49.68 17.99 -8.65
N ARG A 16 -50.77 17.40 -9.16
CA ARG A 16 -52.04 17.28 -8.43
C ARG A 16 -51.87 16.49 -7.13
N HIS A 17 -51.05 15.44 -7.11
CA HIS A 17 -50.72 14.70 -5.91
C HIS A 17 -49.93 15.56 -4.91
N ARG A 18 -48.91 16.31 -5.37
CA ARG A 18 -48.13 17.24 -4.52
C ARG A 18 -49.02 18.32 -3.90
N LYS A 19 -49.89 18.95 -4.68
CA LYS A 19 -50.86 19.96 -4.20
C LYS A 19 -51.77 19.39 -3.12
N ARG A 20 -52.38 18.22 -3.35
CA ARG A 20 -53.22 17.53 -2.35
C ARG A 20 -52.45 17.17 -1.07
N ALA A 21 -51.23 16.66 -1.21
CA ALA A 21 -50.39 16.32 -0.06
C ALA A 21 -50.01 17.57 0.76
N ALA A 22 -49.68 18.69 0.10
CA ALA A 22 -49.37 19.96 0.77
C ALA A 22 -50.58 20.50 1.54
N ALA A 23 -51.77 20.52 0.91
CA ALA A 23 -53.01 20.96 1.56
C ALA A 23 -53.33 20.13 2.82
N ARG A 24 -53.17 18.81 2.76
CA ARG A 24 -53.36 17.92 3.92
C ARG A 24 -52.37 18.19 5.05
N ARG A 25 -51.09 18.45 4.72
CA ARG A 25 -50.09 18.82 5.75
C ARG A 25 -50.45 20.13 6.44
N ALA A 26 -50.90 21.14 5.68
CA ALA A 26 -51.32 22.42 6.23
C ALA A 26 -52.51 22.28 7.19
N GLN A 27 -53.39 21.29 6.97
CA GLN A 27 -54.51 20.96 7.84
C GLN A 27 -54.14 20.01 9.00
N GLY A 28 -52.86 19.63 9.15
CA GLY A 28 -52.45 18.66 10.17
C GLY A 28 -52.98 17.24 9.93
N LEU A 29 -53.29 16.88 8.68
CA LEU A 29 -53.86 15.58 8.32
C LEU A 29 -52.84 14.66 7.63
N CYS A 30 -53.02 13.36 7.80
CA CYS A 30 -52.25 12.31 7.14
C CYS A 30 -52.26 12.49 5.61
N VAL A 31 -51.07 12.55 4.98
CA VAL A 31 -50.96 12.82 3.54
C VAL A 31 -51.58 11.74 2.66
N LYS A 32 -51.71 10.52 3.18
CA LYS A 32 -52.25 9.36 2.45
C LYS A 32 -53.78 9.30 2.50
N CYS A 33 -54.38 9.21 3.70
CA CYS A 33 -55.83 9.09 3.83
C CYS A 33 -56.55 10.44 3.92
N GLY A 34 -55.91 11.50 4.42
CA GLY A 34 -56.53 12.80 4.66
C GLY A 34 -57.63 12.80 5.73
N LYS A 35 -57.66 11.80 6.64
CA LYS A 35 -58.73 11.63 7.65
C LYS A 35 -58.27 11.83 9.09
N HIS A 36 -57.09 11.33 9.43
CA HIS A 36 -56.57 11.32 10.80
C HIS A 36 -55.29 12.16 10.89
N PRO A 37 -54.97 12.73 12.07
CA PRO A 37 -53.69 13.40 12.27
C PRO A 37 -52.53 12.41 12.09
N PRO A 38 -51.36 12.90 11.64
CA PRO A 38 -50.16 12.07 11.57
C PRO A 38 -49.65 11.73 12.98
N THR A 39 -48.85 10.66 13.05
CA THR A 39 -48.06 10.35 14.25
C THR A 39 -46.94 11.39 14.43
N GLN A 40 -46.48 11.61 15.67
CA GLN A 40 -45.40 12.55 15.99
C GLN A 40 -44.19 12.28 15.07
N ASP A 41 -43.66 13.35 14.45
CA ASP A 41 -42.54 13.33 13.50
C ASP A 41 -42.75 12.52 12.20
N ARG A 42 -44.00 12.23 11.84
CA ARG A 42 -44.32 11.49 10.60
C ARG A 42 -45.33 12.25 9.75
N SER A 43 -45.44 11.84 8.48
CA SER A 43 -46.44 12.39 7.55
C SER A 43 -47.69 11.51 7.41
N LEU A 44 -47.69 10.34 8.06
CA LEU A 44 -48.75 9.34 8.00
C LEU A 44 -49.37 9.14 9.38
N CYS A 45 -50.69 8.92 9.42
CA CYS A 45 -51.35 8.39 10.61
C CYS A 45 -50.91 6.93 10.86
N GLU A 46 -51.08 6.47 12.08
CA GLU A 46 -50.67 5.13 12.52
C GLU A 46 -51.23 4.01 11.63
N ALA A 47 -52.55 4.01 11.39
CA ALA A 47 -53.20 3.01 10.53
C ALA A 47 -52.71 3.02 9.07
N CYS A 48 -52.34 4.18 8.52
CA CYS A 48 -51.73 4.27 7.19
C CYS A 48 -50.27 3.80 7.20
N GLY A 49 -49.54 4.08 8.27
CA GLY A 49 -48.18 3.61 8.51
C GLY A 49 -48.12 2.09 8.63
N GLU A 50 -48.99 1.49 9.42
CA GLU A 50 -49.05 0.02 9.58
C GLU A 50 -49.43 -0.69 8.29
N ARG A 51 -50.43 -0.20 7.56
CA ARG A 51 -50.74 -0.74 6.23
C ARG A 51 -49.56 -0.64 5.27
N GLY A 52 -48.78 0.44 5.36
CA GLY A 52 -47.55 0.60 4.59
C GLY A 52 -46.49 -0.45 4.95
N ARG A 53 -46.24 -0.64 6.25
CA ARG A 53 -45.30 -1.64 6.79
C ARG A 53 -45.74 -3.06 6.45
N ALA A 54 -47.02 -3.40 6.60
CA ALA A 54 -47.57 -4.69 6.24
C ALA A 54 -47.36 -5.01 4.76
N ALA A 55 -47.69 -4.07 3.87
CA ALA A 55 -47.46 -4.22 2.44
C ALA A 55 -45.96 -4.35 2.10
N GLU A 56 -45.08 -3.67 2.84
CA GLU A 56 -43.63 -3.82 2.67
C GLU A 56 -43.11 -5.19 3.13
N ARG A 57 -43.56 -5.67 4.29
CA ARG A 57 -43.28 -7.03 4.79
C ARG A 57 -43.74 -8.09 3.79
N GLU A 58 -44.94 -7.94 3.24
CA GLU A 58 -45.49 -8.86 2.26
C GLU A 58 -44.72 -8.83 0.93
N ARG A 59 -44.36 -7.64 0.42
CA ARG A 59 -43.47 -7.51 -0.74
C ARG A 59 -42.13 -8.20 -0.47
N TYR A 60 -41.53 -7.94 0.68
CA TYR A 60 -40.26 -8.55 1.06
C TYR A 60 -40.37 -10.08 1.16
N ALA A 61 -41.43 -10.61 1.77
CA ALA A 61 -41.69 -12.05 1.86
C ALA A 61 -41.85 -12.69 0.48
N ARG A 62 -42.61 -12.08 -0.43
CA ARG A 62 -42.76 -12.55 -1.82
C ARG A 62 -41.43 -12.61 -2.56
N ARG A 63 -40.60 -11.59 -2.39
CA ARG A 63 -39.27 -11.52 -3.00
C ARG A 63 -38.32 -12.57 -2.43
N LYS A 64 -38.31 -12.73 -1.11
CA LYS A 64 -37.54 -13.77 -0.44
C LYS A 64 -37.96 -15.16 -0.92
N ALA A 65 -39.26 -15.42 -1.05
CA ALA A 65 -39.78 -16.68 -1.59
C ALA A 65 -39.39 -16.90 -3.06
N ALA A 66 -39.28 -15.84 -3.85
CA ALA A 66 -38.79 -15.89 -5.23
C ALA A 66 -37.25 -16.00 -5.35
N GLY A 67 -36.51 -16.07 -4.23
CA GLY A 67 -35.04 -16.14 -4.24
C GLY A 67 -34.35 -14.80 -4.54
N ASP A 68 -35.07 -13.68 -4.51
CA ASP A 68 -34.44 -12.36 -4.67
C ASP A 68 -33.50 -12.07 -3.47
N PRO A 69 -32.28 -11.57 -3.72
CA PRO A 69 -31.36 -11.18 -2.65
C PRO A 69 -31.90 -9.99 -1.85
N TYR A 70 -31.49 -9.80 -0.60
CA TYR A 70 -32.11 -8.90 0.39
C TYR A 70 -32.72 -7.58 -0.13
N GLY A 71 -32.04 -6.58 -0.70
CA GLY A 71 -32.71 -5.35 -1.21
C GLY A 71 -33.44 -5.49 -2.56
N GLY A 72 -33.64 -6.73 -2.98
CA GLY A 72 -33.92 -7.26 -4.31
C GLY A 72 -33.36 -6.47 -5.49
N ARG A 73 -32.08 -6.13 -5.35
CA ARG A 73 -31.18 -6.04 -6.48
C ARG A 73 -30.06 -7.00 -6.20
N ASN A 74 -29.65 -7.76 -7.21
CA ASN A 74 -28.44 -8.56 -7.13
C ASN A 74 -27.27 -7.69 -6.60
N PRO A 75 -26.62 -8.05 -5.48
CA PRO A 75 -25.49 -7.29 -4.92
C PRO A 75 -24.39 -7.03 -5.96
N GLU A 76 -24.15 -7.97 -6.87
CA GLU A 76 -23.20 -7.82 -7.96
C GLU A 76 -23.65 -6.80 -8.98
N SER A 77 -24.92 -6.81 -9.36
CA SER A 77 -25.52 -5.79 -10.24
C SER A 77 -25.39 -4.39 -9.63
N ARG A 78 -25.62 -4.27 -8.31
CA ARG A 78 -25.38 -3.01 -7.58
C ARG A 78 -23.91 -2.60 -7.59
N ARG A 79 -22.98 -3.52 -7.36
CA ARG A 79 -21.53 -3.27 -7.43
C ARG A 79 -21.10 -2.86 -8.85
N ARG A 80 -21.64 -3.51 -9.88
CA ARG A 80 -21.39 -3.21 -11.30
C ARG A 80 -21.86 -1.79 -11.66
N MET A 81 -23.11 -1.45 -11.36
CA MET A 81 -23.64 -0.10 -11.59
C MET A 81 -22.87 0.98 -10.82
N ALA A 82 -22.43 0.68 -9.58
CA ALA A 82 -21.60 1.61 -8.81
C ALA A 82 -20.23 1.83 -9.44
N ARG A 83 -19.57 0.75 -9.91
CA ARG A 83 -18.28 0.83 -10.64
C ARG A 83 -18.43 1.64 -11.93
N GLU A 84 -19.50 1.43 -12.69
CA GLU A 84 -19.78 2.16 -13.92
C GLU A 84 -20.01 3.65 -13.67
N ARG A 85 -20.83 4.00 -12.68
CA ARG A 85 -21.05 5.39 -12.26
C ARG A 85 -19.74 6.06 -11.83
N ASN A 86 -18.89 5.36 -11.09
CA ASN A 86 -17.58 5.88 -10.68
C ASN A 86 -16.62 6.05 -11.87
N ARG A 87 -16.64 5.13 -12.84
CA ARG A 87 -15.86 5.26 -14.09
C ARG A 87 -16.32 6.48 -14.89
N LYS A 88 -17.64 6.64 -15.08
CA LYS A 88 -18.23 7.80 -15.78
C LYS A 88 -17.83 9.12 -15.11
N ARG A 89 -18.04 9.24 -13.79
CA ARG A 89 -17.64 10.42 -13.01
C ARG A 89 -16.15 10.73 -13.10
N ARG A 90 -15.29 9.69 -13.07
CA ARG A 90 -13.85 9.87 -13.20
C ARG A 90 -13.47 10.38 -14.59
N ARG A 91 -14.14 9.91 -15.64
CA ARG A 91 -13.95 10.36 -17.02
C ARG A 91 -14.38 11.82 -17.18
N GLU A 92 -15.59 12.17 -16.76
CA GLU A 92 -16.13 13.54 -16.81
C GLU A 92 -15.19 14.53 -16.10
N ARG A 93 -14.67 14.15 -14.91
CA ARG A 93 -13.71 15.00 -14.19
C ARG A 93 -12.39 15.16 -14.93
N LYS A 94 -11.86 14.10 -15.55
CA LYS A 94 -10.63 14.20 -16.36
C LYS A 94 -10.83 15.09 -17.57
N GLU A 95 -11.95 14.93 -18.29
CA GLU A 95 -12.30 15.75 -19.45
C GLU A 95 -12.48 17.22 -19.06
N ALA A 96 -13.03 17.50 -17.89
CA ALA A 96 -13.16 18.84 -17.33
C ALA A 96 -11.86 19.42 -16.72
N GLY A 97 -10.73 18.70 -16.77
CA GLY A 97 -9.48 19.16 -16.15
C GLY A 97 -9.52 19.23 -14.61
N LEU A 98 -10.40 18.45 -13.98
CA LEU A 98 -10.61 18.44 -12.52
C LEU A 98 -9.96 17.22 -11.85
N CYS A 99 -9.60 17.41 -10.58
CA CYS A 99 -9.11 16.36 -9.71
C CYS A 99 -10.06 15.17 -9.68
N THR A 100 -9.56 13.97 -10.01
CA THR A 100 -10.39 12.77 -10.05
C THR A 100 -10.96 12.36 -8.69
N ASN A 101 -10.32 12.78 -7.58
CA ASN A 101 -10.76 12.51 -6.21
C ASN A 101 -11.87 13.47 -5.73
N CYS A 102 -11.56 14.75 -5.51
CA CYS A 102 -12.55 15.72 -5.03
C CYS A 102 -13.47 16.27 -6.14
N GLY A 103 -12.99 16.40 -7.37
CA GLY A 103 -13.73 17.00 -8.48
C GLY A 103 -13.91 18.52 -8.38
N ALA A 104 -13.15 19.21 -7.52
CA ALA A 104 -13.31 20.64 -7.26
C ALA A 104 -12.13 21.52 -7.71
N ARG A 105 -10.91 20.95 -7.79
CA ARG A 105 -9.66 21.68 -8.08
C ARG A 105 -8.93 21.03 -9.25
N PRO A 106 -8.11 21.75 -10.03
CA PRO A 106 -7.28 21.15 -11.06
C PRO A 106 -6.26 20.16 -10.47
N PRO A 107 -5.84 19.13 -11.22
CA PRO A 107 -4.77 18.23 -10.80
C PRO A 107 -3.40 18.93 -10.79
N VAL A 108 -2.44 18.36 -10.05
CA VAL A 108 -1.02 18.78 -10.16
C VAL A 108 -0.48 18.48 -11.56
N GLN A 109 0.57 19.18 -12.00
CA GLN A 109 1.26 18.90 -13.26
C GLN A 109 1.63 17.40 -13.34
N ASP A 110 1.30 16.76 -14.46
CA ASP A 110 1.45 15.31 -14.72
C ASP A 110 0.66 14.36 -13.77
N GLY A 111 -0.30 14.90 -13.02
CA GLY A 111 -1.11 14.17 -12.05
C GLY A 111 -2.58 13.99 -12.44
N THR A 112 -3.32 13.21 -11.65
CA THR A 112 -4.80 13.10 -11.76
C THR A 112 -5.54 13.56 -10.50
N VAL A 113 -4.80 14.03 -9.49
CA VAL A 113 -5.33 14.49 -8.21
C VAL A 113 -4.78 15.90 -7.92
N CYS A 114 -5.54 16.73 -7.21
CA CYS A 114 -5.05 18.04 -6.77
C CYS A 114 -4.08 17.89 -5.58
N GLU A 115 -3.25 18.91 -5.35
CA GLU A 115 -2.21 18.86 -4.31
C GLU A 115 -2.81 18.63 -2.91
N ALA A 116 -3.87 19.34 -2.53
CA ALA A 116 -4.49 19.12 -1.23
C ALA A 116 -5.10 17.71 -1.04
N CYS A 117 -5.62 17.06 -2.10
CA CYS A 117 -6.03 15.65 -2.00
C CYS A 117 -4.81 14.72 -1.87
N ARG A 118 -3.69 15.07 -2.51
CA ARG A 118 -2.43 14.32 -2.43
C ARG A 118 -1.81 14.46 -1.03
N GLU A 119 -1.82 15.65 -0.45
CA GLU A 119 -1.35 15.92 0.91
C GLU A 119 -2.21 15.22 1.97
N ALA A 120 -3.54 15.30 1.85
CA ALA A 120 -4.45 14.59 2.73
C ALA A 120 -4.17 13.08 2.72
N ARG A 121 -3.99 12.48 1.53
CA ARG A 121 -3.62 11.07 1.39
C ARG A 121 -2.25 10.77 2.01
N ARG A 122 -1.24 11.60 1.76
CA ARG A 122 0.10 11.44 2.37
C ARG A 122 0.04 11.53 3.89
N ALA A 123 -0.79 12.41 4.44
CA ALA A 123 -0.96 12.54 5.88
C ALA A 123 -1.61 11.29 6.48
N GLU A 124 -2.65 10.76 5.83
CA GLU A 124 -3.29 9.49 6.23
C GLU A 124 -2.32 8.31 6.11
N GLU A 125 -1.55 8.21 5.02
CA GLU A 125 -0.53 7.17 4.83
C GLU A 125 0.56 7.24 5.92
N ARG A 126 1.01 8.45 6.31
CA ARG A 126 1.95 8.64 7.43
C ARG A 126 1.37 8.18 8.77
N LYS A 127 0.11 8.53 9.05
CA LYS A 127 -0.59 8.10 10.28
C LYS A 127 -0.70 6.57 10.33
N LEU A 128 -1.20 5.95 9.26
CA LEU A 128 -1.34 4.50 9.16
C LEU A 128 0.02 3.79 9.29
N TYR A 129 1.07 4.34 8.67
CA TYR A 129 2.42 3.81 8.80
C TYR A 129 2.93 3.88 10.25
N ALA A 130 2.75 5.02 10.93
CA ALA A 130 3.13 5.20 12.32
C ALA A 130 2.35 4.24 13.26
N GLU A 131 1.04 4.10 13.06
CA GLU A 131 0.19 3.17 13.82
C GLU A 131 0.63 1.71 13.61
N ARG A 132 0.96 1.32 12.37
CA ARG A 132 1.48 -0.02 12.08
C ARG A 132 2.83 -0.24 12.77
N ARG A 133 3.74 0.73 12.69
CA ARG A 133 5.06 0.66 13.36
C ARG A 133 4.92 0.51 14.87
N ALA A 134 4.06 1.29 15.50
CA ALA A 134 3.82 1.21 16.94
C ALA A 134 3.27 -0.15 17.38
N LYS A 135 2.51 -0.83 16.50
CA LYS A 135 1.95 -2.16 16.75
C LYS A 135 2.88 -3.31 16.33
N GLY A 136 4.11 -3.03 15.89
CA GLY A 136 5.01 -4.07 15.36
C GLY A 136 4.47 -4.73 14.08
N LEU A 137 3.76 -3.97 13.24
CA LEU A 137 3.20 -4.45 11.98
C LEU A 137 3.95 -3.87 10.78
N CYS A 138 4.03 -4.68 9.73
CA CYS A 138 4.68 -4.37 8.46
C CYS A 138 3.97 -3.20 7.80
N GLY A 139 4.71 -2.15 7.46
CA GLY A 139 4.16 -0.96 6.79
C GLY A 139 3.49 -1.28 5.44
N ARG A 140 3.90 -2.38 4.79
CA ARG A 140 3.43 -2.81 3.47
C ARG A 140 2.19 -3.71 3.52
N CYS A 141 2.32 -4.90 4.11
CA CYS A 141 1.25 -5.90 4.12
C CYS A 141 0.41 -5.92 5.42
N GLY A 142 0.89 -5.29 6.50
CA GLY A 142 0.23 -5.32 7.80
C GLY A 142 0.49 -6.57 8.65
N GLY A 143 1.27 -7.54 8.19
CA GLY A 143 1.69 -8.70 9.00
C GLY A 143 2.72 -8.35 10.09
N PRO A 144 2.94 -9.20 11.10
CA PRO A 144 3.88 -8.91 12.20
C PRO A 144 5.32 -8.73 11.71
N THR A 145 6.07 -7.84 12.37
CA THR A 145 7.49 -7.59 12.10
C THR A 145 8.36 -8.11 13.24
N PHE A 146 9.58 -8.49 12.90
CA PHE A 146 10.58 -8.94 13.88
C PHE A 146 11.38 -7.74 14.39
N ALA A 147 11.58 -7.66 15.70
CA ALA A 147 12.50 -6.71 16.36
C ALA A 147 12.33 -5.24 15.93
N GLY A 148 11.10 -4.78 15.74
CA GLY A 148 10.84 -3.40 15.32
C GLY A 148 11.34 -3.08 13.91
N ALA A 149 11.44 -4.06 13.02
CA ALA A 149 11.67 -3.83 11.59
C ALA A 149 10.50 -3.09 10.93
N ALA A 150 10.77 -2.36 9.85
CA ALA A 150 9.73 -1.64 9.09
C ALA A 150 8.87 -2.58 8.21
N GLN A 151 9.40 -3.75 7.89
CA GLN A 151 8.77 -4.74 7.01
C GLN A 151 8.91 -6.14 7.61
N CYS A 152 7.96 -7.03 7.30
CA CYS A 152 8.08 -8.44 7.66
C CYS A 152 9.08 -9.15 6.74
N GLY A 153 9.64 -10.29 7.18
CA GLY A 153 10.63 -11.06 6.41
C GLY A 153 10.24 -11.30 4.94
N PRO A 154 9.01 -11.76 4.64
CA PRO A 154 8.58 -11.95 3.25
C PRO A 154 8.56 -10.66 2.41
N CYS A 155 8.12 -9.54 3.01
CA CYS A 155 8.11 -8.26 2.30
C CYS A 155 9.51 -7.70 2.10
N ALA A 156 10.42 -7.92 3.04
CA ALA A 156 11.82 -7.52 2.95
C ALA A 156 12.53 -8.31 1.83
N ALA A 157 12.38 -9.64 1.80
CA ALA A 157 12.93 -10.48 0.74
C ALA A 157 12.39 -10.12 -0.65
N LEU A 158 11.09 -9.79 -0.75
CA LEU A 158 10.49 -9.30 -2.00
C LEU A 158 11.07 -7.95 -2.45
N GLU A 159 11.49 -7.08 -1.54
CA GLU A 159 12.16 -5.82 -1.89
C GLU A 159 13.61 -6.04 -2.32
N GLU A 160 14.33 -6.97 -1.70
CA GLU A 160 15.68 -7.35 -2.14
C GLU A 160 15.68 -7.90 -3.58
N GLY A 161 14.70 -8.74 -3.92
CA GLY A 161 14.49 -9.21 -5.29
C GLY A 161 14.06 -8.10 -6.27
N ARG A 162 13.56 -6.96 -5.75
CA ARG A 162 13.22 -5.76 -6.52
C ARG A 162 14.34 -4.74 -6.59
N ALA A 163 15.52 -5.02 -6.01
CA ALA A 163 16.72 -4.22 -6.24
C ALA A 163 16.77 -3.93 -7.74
N PRO A 164 16.72 -2.66 -8.16
CA PRO A 164 16.44 -2.32 -9.54
C PRO A 164 17.51 -3.01 -10.36
N LYS A 165 17.13 -4.06 -11.12
CA LYS A 165 18.03 -4.68 -12.09
C LYS A 165 18.59 -3.52 -12.87
N LYS A 166 19.89 -3.20 -12.70
CA LYS A 166 20.50 -1.98 -13.25
C LYS A 166 20.04 -1.90 -14.69
N ASN A 167 19.12 -0.98 -14.97
CA ASN A 167 18.43 -0.99 -16.25
C ASN A 167 19.48 -0.84 -17.35
N ALA A 168 19.21 -1.35 -18.55
CA ALA A 168 20.16 -1.29 -19.65
C ALA A 168 20.74 0.13 -19.84
N ALA A 169 19.91 1.16 -19.62
CA ALA A 169 20.33 2.56 -19.60
C ALA A 169 21.39 2.89 -18.52
N SER A 170 21.25 2.39 -17.29
CA SER A 170 22.24 2.58 -16.22
C SER A 170 23.54 1.85 -16.52
N ARG A 171 23.48 0.64 -17.10
CA ARG A 171 24.68 -0.10 -17.54
C ARG A 171 25.39 0.65 -18.66
N LYS A 172 24.64 1.16 -19.66
CA LYS A 172 25.16 2.00 -20.74
C LYS A 172 25.82 3.27 -20.20
N ARG A 173 25.13 4.02 -19.33
CA ARG A 173 25.72 5.23 -18.69
C ARG A 173 27.01 4.92 -17.92
N TYR A 174 27.06 3.80 -17.22
CA TYR A 174 28.26 3.35 -16.52
C TYR A 174 29.40 3.08 -17.51
N ALA A 175 29.15 2.31 -18.57
CA ALA A 175 30.12 2.00 -19.62
C ALA A 175 30.62 3.27 -20.34
N ASP A 176 29.70 4.16 -20.75
CA ASP A 176 30.01 5.42 -21.43
C ASP A 176 30.89 6.32 -20.55
N ARG A 177 30.61 6.42 -19.24
CA ARG A 177 31.42 7.20 -18.30
C ARG A 177 32.81 6.60 -18.12
N ARG A 178 32.91 5.27 -18.02
CA ARG A 178 34.20 4.56 -17.91
C ARG A 178 35.05 4.74 -19.16
N ALA A 179 34.47 4.62 -20.36
CA ALA A 179 35.17 4.85 -21.63
C ALA A 179 35.74 6.28 -21.72
N LYS A 180 35.03 7.26 -21.16
CA LYS A 180 35.44 8.67 -21.10
C LYS A 180 36.33 9.02 -19.90
N ARG A 181 36.74 8.05 -19.08
CA ARG A 181 37.52 8.28 -17.84
C ARG A 181 36.86 9.26 -16.86
N LEU A 182 35.53 9.21 -16.79
CA LEU A 182 34.70 10.01 -15.89
C LEU A 182 34.20 9.18 -14.71
N CYS A 183 34.04 9.82 -13.56
CA CYS A 183 33.46 9.26 -12.36
C CYS A 183 32.02 8.78 -12.61
N VAL A 184 31.73 7.55 -12.22
CA VAL A 184 30.42 6.91 -12.43
C VAL A 184 29.29 7.56 -11.64
N ASP A 185 29.60 8.32 -10.58
CA ASP A 185 28.63 9.01 -9.74
C ASP A 185 28.41 10.45 -10.23
N CYS A 186 29.45 11.29 -10.22
CA CYS A 186 29.36 12.73 -10.49
C CYS A 186 29.83 13.19 -11.88
N ALA A 187 30.32 12.27 -12.73
CA ALA A 187 30.84 12.55 -14.07
C ALA A 187 32.08 13.49 -14.16
N ARG A 188 32.76 13.78 -13.05
CA ARG A 188 34.07 14.48 -13.06
C ARG A 188 35.20 13.57 -13.58
N PRO A 189 36.29 14.09 -14.16
CA PRO A 189 37.46 13.28 -14.53
C PRO A 189 37.96 12.44 -13.36
N ALA A 190 38.18 11.15 -13.58
CA ALA A 190 38.63 10.20 -12.56
C ALA A 190 39.88 9.39 -13.00
N GLY A 191 40.45 9.73 -14.16
CA GLY A 191 41.57 8.99 -14.73
C GLY A 191 41.18 7.53 -14.98
N PHE A 192 41.92 6.60 -14.39
CA PHE A 192 41.65 5.16 -14.51
C PHE A 192 40.66 4.64 -13.44
N ALA A 193 40.37 5.43 -12.40
CA ALA A 193 39.47 5.03 -11.32
C ALA A 193 38.00 5.09 -11.75
N ALA A 194 37.15 4.23 -11.17
CA ALA A 194 35.71 4.25 -11.44
C ALA A 194 35.03 5.47 -10.82
N ARG A 195 35.56 5.96 -9.69
CA ARG A 195 35.09 7.15 -8.98
C ARG A 195 36.23 8.13 -8.80
N CYS A 196 35.93 9.43 -8.79
CA CYS A 196 36.89 10.42 -8.34
C CYS A 196 37.06 10.32 -6.81
N GLU A 197 38.17 10.84 -6.29
CA GLU A 197 38.53 10.75 -4.87
C GLU A 197 37.39 11.18 -3.91
N PRO A 198 36.67 12.30 -4.11
CA PRO A 198 35.57 12.67 -3.22
C PRO A 198 34.40 11.67 -3.21
N CYS A 199 34.06 11.12 -4.38
CA CYS A 199 32.99 10.13 -4.49
C CYS A 199 33.42 8.77 -3.93
N ALA A 200 34.69 8.39 -4.09
CA ALA A 200 35.26 7.20 -3.47
C ALA A 200 35.22 7.31 -1.95
N ARG A 201 35.69 8.43 -1.38
CA ARG A 201 35.65 8.70 0.06
C ARG A 201 34.23 8.68 0.62
N ARG A 202 33.27 9.34 -0.06
CA ARG A 202 31.85 9.30 0.32
C ARG A 202 31.28 7.88 0.28
N SER A 203 31.63 7.11 -0.75
CA SER A 203 31.20 5.72 -0.86
C SER A 203 31.73 4.88 0.29
N TRP A 204 33.01 5.07 0.64
CA TRP A 204 33.65 4.41 1.77
C TRP A 204 32.98 4.76 3.09
N HIS A 205 32.72 6.05 3.36
CA HIS A 205 31.98 6.45 4.57
C HIS A 205 30.53 5.89 4.63
N SER A 206 29.95 5.59 3.48
CA SER A 206 28.60 5.03 3.39
C SER A 206 28.54 3.51 3.41
N SER A 207 29.67 2.82 3.19
CA SER A 207 29.75 1.36 3.21
C SER A 207 29.52 0.84 4.63
N GLY A 208 29.12 -0.43 4.73
CA GLY A 208 28.93 -1.09 6.03
C GLY A 208 30.19 -1.00 6.90
N GLU A 209 31.37 -1.11 6.28
CA GLU A 209 32.68 -1.03 6.95
C GLU A 209 32.85 0.25 7.77
N HIS A 210 32.50 1.42 7.21
CA HIS A 210 32.65 2.68 7.96
C HIS A 210 31.48 2.95 8.91
N LYS A 211 30.30 2.40 8.65
CA LYS A 211 29.12 2.53 9.52
C LYS A 211 29.18 1.66 10.77
N GLY A 212 30.32 1.03 11.04
CA GLY A 212 30.47 0.14 12.17
C GLY A 212 29.56 -1.09 12.05
N MET A 213 29.34 -1.65 10.85
CA MET A 213 29.22 -3.10 10.81
C MET A 213 30.56 -3.58 11.34
N PRO A 214 30.61 -4.15 12.56
CA PRO A 214 31.86 -4.66 13.07
C PRO A 214 32.34 -5.66 12.01
N LEU A 215 33.52 -5.40 11.46
CA LEU A 215 34.38 -6.51 11.09
C LEU A 215 34.57 -7.23 12.42
N TYR A 216 33.70 -8.21 12.70
CA TYR A 216 33.98 -9.11 13.79
C TYR A 216 35.38 -9.64 13.45
N PRO A 217 36.34 -9.57 14.39
CA PRO A 217 37.57 -10.29 14.17
C PRO A 217 37.14 -11.73 13.83
N PRO A 218 37.71 -12.32 12.77
CA PRO A 218 37.38 -13.69 12.41
C PRO A 218 37.42 -14.56 13.65
N ARG A 219 36.49 -15.49 13.72
CA ARG A 219 36.48 -16.42 14.84
C ARG A 219 37.57 -17.46 14.71
N TYR A 220 37.98 -17.79 13.49
CA TYR A 220 38.92 -18.87 13.22
C TYR A 220 39.95 -18.47 12.16
N THR A 221 41.21 -18.81 12.41
CA THR A 221 42.30 -18.76 11.43
C THR A 221 42.88 -20.16 11.30
N VAL A 222 43.01 -20.68 10.07
CA VAL A 222 43.57 -22.01 9.82
C VAL A 222 45.05 -21.85 9.45
N VAL A 223 45.95 -22.49 10.18
CA VAL A 223 47.40 -22.42 9.95
C VAL A 223 47.91 -23.80 9.58
N GLU A 224 48.54 -23.94 8.42
CA GLU A 224 49.21 -25.19 8.05
C GLU A 224 50.43 -25.45 8.92
N LEU A 225 50.50 -26.63 9.56
CA LEU A 225 51.60 -26.98 10.46
C LEU A 225 52.93 -27.15 9.72
N ALA A 226 52.90 -27.60 8.47
CA ALA A 226 54.10 -27.88 7.70
C ALA A 226 54.77 -26.60 7.16
N THR A 227 53.98 -25.59 6.81
CA THR A 227 54.44 -24.40 6.08
C THR A 227 54.32 -23.11 6.89
N GLY A 228 53.47 -23.10 7.92
CA GLY A 228 53.05 -21.89 8.63
C GLY A 228 52.14 -20.98 7.80
N ALA A 229 51.59 -21.46 6.67
CA ALA A 229 50.71 -20.66 5.84
C ALA A 229 49.34 -20.45 6.53
N GLU A 230 48.91 -19.20 6.59
CA GLU A 230 47.60 -18.82 7.12
C GLU A 230 46.54 -18.84 6.01
N HIS A 231 45.48 -19.61 6.23
CA HIS A 231 44.33 -19.71 5.36
C HIS A 231 43.16 -18.99 5.97
N GLY A 232 42.98 -17.75 5.52
CA GLY A 232 41.78 -16.96 5.71
C GLY A 232 41.48 -16.56 7.17
N PRO A 233 40.72 -15.48 7.33
CA PRO A 233 39.91 -15.22 8.52
C PRO A 233 38.49 -15.78 8.29
N TRP A 234 38.00 -16.71 9.13
CA TRP A 234 36.68 -17.37 8.99
C TRP A 234 35.74 -17.07 10.16
N ASP A 235 34.43 -16.97 9.90
CA ASP A 235 33.42 -16.61 10.90
C ASP A 235 32.70 -17.83 11.50
N SER A 236 32.82 -19.00 10.86
CA SER A 236 32.11 -20.22 11.23
C SER A 236 32.95 -21.49 11.02
N TRP A 237 32.59 -22.57 11.74
CA TRP A 237 33.25 -23.87 11.57
C TRP A 237 32.95 -24.49 10.20
N GLU A 238 31.81 -24.17 9.60
CA GLU A 238 31.42 -24.62 8.26
C GLU A 238 32.35 -24.04 7.19
N GLU A 239 32.72 -22.76 7.31
CA GLU A 239 33.70 -22.11 6.42
C GLU A 239 35.09 -22.70 6.58
N VAL A 240 35.51 -22.99 7.81
CA VAL A 240 36.77 -23.70 8.09
C VAL A 240 36.77 -25.08 7.45
N ALA A 241 35.69 -25.85 7.58
CA ALA A 241 35.56 -27.17 6.95
C ALA A 241 35.62 -27.08 5.41
N MET A 242 35.02 -26.04 4.82
CA MET A 242 35.11 -25.77 3.38
C MET A 242 36.54 -25.42 2.94
N CYS A 243 37.26 -24.62 3.73
CA CYS A 243 38.66 -24.29 3.48
C CYS A 243 39.53 -25.54 3.45
N LEU A 244 39.41 -26.41 4.47
CA LEU A 244 40.15 -27.68 4.52
C LEU A 244 39.85 -28.57 3.32
N ALA A 245 38.58 -28.67 2.92
CA ALA A 245 38.21 -29.45 1.74
C ALA A 245 38.77 -28.87 0.42
N PHE A 246 38.83 -27.53 0.29
CA PHE A 246 39.32 -26.86 -0.91
C PHE A 246 40.84 -26.97 -1.07
N GLU A 247 41.57 -26.72 0.01
CA GLU A 247 43.03 -26.82 0.06
C GLU A 247 43.52 -28.28 0.17
N LYS A 248 42.58 -29.24 0.29
CA LYS A 248 42.85 -30.67 0.48
C LYS A 248 43.70 -30.95 1.72
N LEU A 249 43.49 -30.15 2.76
CA LEU A 249 44.13 -30.31 4.06
C LEU A 249 43.28 -31.21 4.95
N SER A 250 43.93 -32.15 5.62
CA SER A 250 43.32 -32.92 6.69
C SER A 250 43.37 -32.14 8.01
N ARG A 251 42.53 -32.53 8.97
CA ARG A 251 42.45 -31.87 10.28
C ARG A 251 43.77 -31.98 11.08
N ASP A 252 44.58 -33.00 10.79
CA ASP A 252 45.85 -33.24 11.47
C ASP A 252 47.02 -32.44 10.87
N GLU A 253 46.81 -31.79 9.72
CA GLU A 253 47.81 -30.98 9.00
C GLU A 253 47.70 -29.48 9.34
N VAL A 254 46.69 -29.10 10.12
CA VAL A 254 46.39 -27.70 10.42
C VAL A 254 46.18 -27.45 11.92
N GLU A 255 46.52 -26.24 12.35
CA GLU A 255 46.09 -25.67 13.61
C GLU A 255 44.97 -24.66 13.36
N ILE A 256 43.85 -24.78 14.08
CA ILE A 256 42.71 -23.87 13.93
C ILE A 256 42.70 -22.96 15.15
N LEU A 257 43.15 -21.73 14.96
CA LEU A 257 43.25 -20.72 16.00
C LEU A 257 41.91 -20.01 16.16
N GLU A 258 41.32 -20.07 17.36
CA GLU A 258 40.15 -19.25 17.69
C GLU A 258 40.61 -17.83 18.09
N ASP A 259 40.59 -16.88 17.17
CA ASP A 259 41.05 -15.49 17.37
C ASP A 259 40.14 -14.65 18.29
N THR A 260 39.12 -15.25 18.90
CA THR A 260 38.40 -14.58 19.98
C THR A 260 39.32 -14.39 21.18
N SER A 261 39.88 -13.18 21.34
CA SER A 261 40.54 -12.79 22.58
C SER A 261 39.65 -13.20 23.77
N VAL A 262 40.23 -13.85 24.77
CA VAL A 262 39.50 -14.30 25.97
C VAL A 262 38.76 -13.12 26.63
N MET A 263 39.28 -11.90 26.50
CA MET A 263 38.65 -10.66 26.98
C MET A 263 37.33 -10.33 26.26
N THR A 264 37.18 -10.68 24.98
CA THR A 264 35.96 -10.44 24.21
C THR A 264 34.80 -11.34 24.67
N ARG A 265 35.09 -12.50 25.30
CA ARG A 265 34.06 -13.34 25.94
C ARG A 265 33.51 -12.73 27.24
N TYR A 266 34.21 -11.79 27.86
CA TYR A 266 33.80 -11.15 29.13
C TYR A 266 33.17 -9.76 28.96
N ALA A 267 33.23 -9.14 27.78
CA ALA A 267 32.70 -7.79 27.53
C ALA A 267 31.22 -7.77 27.05
N SER A 268 30.54 -8.91 26.99
CA SER A 268 29.18 -9.06 26.45
C SER A 268 28.10 -9.43 27.49
N TRP A 269 28.38 -9.20 28.79
CA TRP A 269 27.40 -9.25 29.88
C TRP A 269 27.01 -7.85 30.34
#